data_AF-A0A940KN56-F1
#
_entry.id   AF-A0A940KN56-F1
#
_cell.length_a   1.000
_cell.length_b   1.000
_cell.length_c   1.000
_cell.angle_alpha   90.00
_cell.angle_beta   90.00
_cell.angle_gamma   90.00
#
_symmetry.space_group_name_H-M   'P 1'
#
loop_
_entity.id
_entity.type
_entity.pdbx_description
1 polymer ?
#
loop_
_entity_poly.entity_id
_entity_poly.type
_entity_poly.pdbx_seq_one_letter_code
_entity_poly.pdbx_strand_id
1 'polypeptide(L)'
;MKIASLTTTIFFFSLVAGAQVQVQRPTEIKKLQTTEPLRKSPVNVLPGATVPAPAPTPATPTNLTPGKDLGIQIKNLQYDPADGGGVVRVTYVVRNNGTEPLDMNNVTVQGYLDYAPPRSTDPMPSWPVNGKNYYVAGGHVLSNFSSILSPGQEKEGVLNCFNISKNHYFNTTADYTYMLWLDKSNAIAEANENNNFATARFRGYQGQYAPAVAASQYYLTNAFIAIKTGGDNKEKESEVNFRLIPAMTKDLNNTYNEFIGKIPKNQQPLFVNSSSTFPLNLFMSSTAQIVNPATSLASFNQNGLGLAVEYKANFLLDAWKIDQIELTLYFKDASGAYHPTEGIKTIRFNMPANTILDGFGKKILVCKANNAMSPVSVKTVEKFSEY
;
A
#
# COMPACT_ATOMS: atom_id res chain seq x y z
N MET A 1 -45.53 -11.92 77.72
CA MET A 1 -45.12 -12.24 76.34
C MET A 1 -43.93 -11.33 76.02
N LYS A 2 -42.70 -11.85 76.09
CA LYS A 2 -41.46 -11.06 75.98
C LYS A 2 -40.99 -11.05 74.51
N ILE A 3 -40.84 -9.86 73.96
CA ILE A 3 -40.32 -9.60 72.60
C ILE A 3 -38.80 -9.42 72.73
N ALA A 4 -38.03 -10.24 72.01
CA ALA A 4 -36.59 -10.09 71.85
C ALA A 4 -36.31 -9.37 70.52
N SER A 5 -35.65 -8.21 70.59
CA SER A 5 -35.12 -7.46 69.46
C SER A 5 -33.61 -7.69 69.41
N LEU A 6 -33.12 -8.24 68.30
CA LEU A 6 -31.71 -8.54 68.06
C LEU A 6 -31.17 -7.47 67.10
N THR A 7 -30.34 -6.56 67.60
CA THR A 7 -29.67 -5.53 66.79
C THR A 7 -28.21 -5.92 66.64
N THR A 8 -27.79 -6.28 65.42
CA THR A 8 -26.40 -6.59 65.09
C THR A 8 -25.78 -5.39 64.40
N THR A 9 -24.82 -4.75 65.06
CA THR A 9 -23.98 -3.68 64.52
C THR A 9 -22.61 -4.27 64.17
N ILE A 10 -22.17 -4.14 62.92
CA ILE A 10 -20.79 -4.48 62.51
C ILE A 10 -20.09 -3.20 62.05
N PHE A 11 -19.04 -2.83 62.77
CA PHE A 11 -18.07 -1.81 62.41
C PHE A 11 -16.90 -2.47 61.67
N PHE A 12 -16.47 -1.91 60.53
CA PHE A 12 -15.12 -2.13 59.99
C PHE A 12 -14.51 -0.78 59.62
N PHE A 13 -13.44 -0.43 60.35
CA PHE A 13 -12.47 0.61 59.98
C PHE A 13 -11.32 -0.06 59.21
N SER A 14 -10.81 0.58 58.16
CA SER A 14 -9.50 0.25 57.58
C SER A 14 -8.72 1.54 57.31
N LEU A 15 -7.53 1.60 57.90
CA LEU A 15 -6.52 2.64 57.78
C LEU A 15 -6.04 2.79 56.32
N VAL A 16 -5.92 4.03 55.84
CA VAL A 16 -5.17 4.37 54.62
C VAL A 16 -3.89 5.09 55.05
N ALA A 17 -2.73 4.47 54.83
CA ALA A 17 -1.43 5.12 54.91
C ALA A 17 -1.11 5.73 53.54
N GLY A 18 -0.95 7.06 53.50
CA GLY A 18 -0.56 7.80 52.30
C GLY A 18 0.95 7.75 52.07
N ALA A 19 1.36 7.40 50.85
CA ALA A 19 2.69 7.69 50.33
C ALA A 19 2.56 8.78 49.26
N GLN A 20 3.13 9.96 49.51
CA GLN A 20 3.27 11.02 48.51
C GLN A 20 4.45 10.68 47.59
N VAL A 21 4.17 10.50 46.30
CA VAL A 21 5.19 10.49 45.24
C VAL A 21 5.11 11.84 44.52
N GLN A 22 6.17 12.64 44.64
CA GLN A 22 6.38 13.83 43.82
C GLN A 22 6.69 13.41 42.38
N VAL A 23 5.84 13.82 41.44
CA VAL A 23 6.08 13.64 40.00
C VAL A 23 6.83 14.86 39.46
N GLN A 24 8.09 14.65 39.07
CA GLN A 24 8.89 15.58 38.28
C GLN A 24 8.25 15.77 36.89
N ARG A 25 8.11 17.04 36.45
CA ARG A 25 7.62 17.38 35.11
C ARG A 25 8.68 17.03 34.05
N PRO A 26 8.32 16.40 32.93
CA PRO A 26 9.25 16.24 31.81
C PRO A 26 9.34 17.51 30.97
N THR A 27 10.58 17.81 30.58
CA THR A 27 11.08 18.87 29.70
C THR A 27 10.55 18.74 28.27
N GLU A 28 10.48 19.88 27.57
CA GLU A 28 10.07 20.10 26.18
C GLU A 28 10.42 18.98 25.18
N ILE A 29 9.41 18.56 24.40
CA ILE A 29 9.59 17.68 23.24
C ILE A 29 9.93 18.54 22.02
N LYS A 30 11.17 18.41 21.53
CA LYS A 30 11.59 18.89 20.20
C LYS A 30 10.73 18.25 19.11
N LYS A 31 10.16 19.08 18.22
CA LYS A 31 9.50 18.64 16.97
C LYS A 31 10.49 17.87 16.10
N LEU A 32 10.23 16.57 15.89
CA LEU A 32 10.84 15.79 14.82
C LEU A 32 10.05 16.07 13.52
N GLN A 33 10.65 16.86 12.63
CA GLN A 33 10.28 16.88 11.22
C GLN A 33 10.96 15.70 10.52
N THR A 34 10.19 14.71 10.10
CA THR A 34 10.64 13.67 9.17
C THR A 34 10.03 13.92 7.80
N THR A 35 10.78 14.61 6.96
CA THR A 35 10.59 14.65 5.51
C THR A 35 11.50 13.59 4.89
N GLU A 36 11.03 12.35 4.76
CA GLU A 36 11.65 11.41 3.83
C GLU A 36 10.86 11.38 2.52
N PRO A 37 11.50 11.67 1.37
CA PRO A 37 10.85 11.55 0.07
C PRO A 37 10.60 10.08 -0.30
N LEU A 38 9.44 9.83 -0.95
CA LEU A 38 9.03 8.55 -1.51
C LEU A 38 10.17 7.89 -2.30
N ARG A 39 10.62 6.74 -1.80
CA ARG A 39 11.72 5.98 -2.40
C ARG A 39 11.26 5.39 -3.75
N LYS A 40 11.93 5.78 -4.84
CA LYS A 40 11.72 5.22 -6.18
C LYS A 40 12.09 3.73 -6.16
N SER A 41 11.12 2.84 -6.34
CA SER A 41 11.39 1.41 -6.47
C SER A 41 11.88 1.11 -7.89
N PRO A 42 13.06 0.48 -8.06
CA PRO A 42 13.50 0.02 -9.38
C PRO A 42 12.53 -1.04 -9.89
N VAL A 43 12.23 -0.99 -11.19
CA VAL A 43 11.58 -2.11 -11.88
C VAL A 43 12.54 -3.28 -11.88
N ASN A 44 12.10 -4.46 -11.43
CA ASN A 44 12.92 -5.67 -11.54
C ASN A 44 13.09 -5.99 -13.02
N VAL A 45 14.24 -5.59 -13.57
CA VAL A 45 14.74 -6.14 -14.83
C VAL A 45 14.94 -7.63 -14.55
N LEU A 46 14.22 -8.48 -15.29
CA LEU A 46 14.43 -9.92 -15.19
C LEU A 46 15.91 -10.17 -15.51
N PRO A 47 16.66 -10.95 -14.70
CA PRO A 47 18.03 -11.33 -15.00
C PRO A 47 18.02 -12.23 -16.25
N GLY A 48 17.99 -11.60 -17.41
CA GLY A 48 18.28 -12.19 -18.70
C GLY A 48 19.51 -11.48 -19.22
N ALA A 49 20.55 -12.25 -19.54
CA ALA A 49 21.66 -11.73 -20.33
C ALA A 49 21.10 -10.96 -21.53
N THR A 50 21.69 -9.81 -21.86
CA THR A 50 21.51 -9.17 -23.16
C THR A 50 22.01 -10.16 -24.21
N VAL A 51 21.12 -11.03 -24.70
CA VAL A 51 21.42 -11.93 -25.81
C VAL A 51 21.20 -11.11 -27.07
N PRO A 52 22.21 -10.98 -27.95
CA PRO A 52 22.01 -10.41 -29.28
C PRO A 52 20.88 -11.20 -29.96
N ALA A 53 19.79 -10.52 -30.34
CA ALA A 53 18.74 -11.19 -31.08
C ALA A 53 19.26 -11.54 -32.49
N PRO A 54 18.78 -12.63 -33.11
CA PRO A 54 19.03 -12.85 -34.53
C PRO A 54 18.47 -11.65 -35.32
N ALA A 55 19.35 -10.96 -36.05
CA ALA A 55 18.96 -9.80 -36.83
C ALA A 55 17.94 -10.17 -37.92
N PRO A 56 17.00 -9.28 -38.27
CA PRO A 56 16.34 -9.37 -39.57
C PRO A 56 17.43 -9.29 -40.65
N THR A 57 17.35 -10.14 -41.67
CA THR A 57 18.34 -10.21 -42.76
C THR A 57 18.56 -8.83 -43.36
N PRO A 58 19.74 -8.21 -43.17
CA PRO A 58 20.02 -6.90 -43.75
C PRO A 58 20.08 -7.02 -45.27
N ALA A 59 19.67 -5.96 -45.97
CA ALA A 59 20.04 -5.82 -47.37
C ALA A 59 21.58 -5.79 -47.44
N THR A 60 22.19 -6.73 -48.16
CA THR A 60 23.65 -6.87 -48.27
C THR A 60 24.29 -5.53 -48.67
N PRO A 61 25.00 -4.84 -47.76
CA PRO A 61 25.73 -3.62 -48.13
C PRO A 61 26.97 -4.04 -48.90
N THR A 62 27.16 -3.50 -50.10
CA THR A 62 28.27 -3.88 -50.98
C THR A 62 29.61 -3.20 -50.65
N ASN A 63 29.71 -2.45 -49.54
CA ASN A 63 30.94 -1.76 -49.11
C ASN A 63 31.02 -1.65 -47.58
N LEU A 64 31.42 -2.71 -46.88
CA LEU A 64 31.79 -2.63 -45.46
C LEU A 64 33.17 -1.96 -45.37
N THR A 65 33.29 -0.87 -44.61
CA THR A 65 34.59 -0.21 -44.39
C THR A 65 35.28 -0.86 -43.21
N PRO A 66 36.45 -1.52 -43.38
CA PRO A 66 37.19 -2.08 -42.26
C PRO A 66 37.54 -0.99 -41.26
N GLY A 67 37.25 -1.19 -39.97
CA GLY A 67 37.72 -0.33 -38.88
C GLY A 67 36.65 0.51 -38.17
N LYS A 68 35.45 0.69 -38.73
CA LYS A 68 34.31 1.34 -38.04
C LYS A 68 33.34 0.31 -37.49
N ASP A 69 32.97 0.44 -36.22
CA ASP A 69 32.09 -0.51 -35.54
C ASP A 69 31.44 0.10 -34.28
N LEU A 70 30.17 0.48 -34.35
CA LEU A 70 29.36 0.96 -33.25
C LEU A 70 28.71 -0.19 -32.51
N GLY A 71 28.44 0.02 -31.23
CA GLY A 71 27.70 -0.93 -30.42
C GLY A 71 26.80 -0.21 -29.43
N ILE A 72 25.65 -0.83 -29.12
CA ILE A 72 24.73 -0.32 -28.11
C ILE A 72 24.36 -1.39 -27.08
N GLN A 73 24.24 -0.98 -25.82
CA GLN A 73 23.80 -1.84 -24.72
C GLN A 73 22.79 -1.11 -23.84
N ILE A 74 21.70 -1.78 -23.45
CA ILE A 74 20.77 -1.27 -22.44
C ILE A 74 21.33 -1.62 -21.06
N LYS A 75 21.59 -0.61 -20.23
CA LYS A 75 22.03 -0.78 -18.84
C LYS A 75 20.86 -0.95 -17.89
N ASN A 76 19.84 -0.10 -18.04
CA ASN A 76 18.71 -0.05 -17.12
C ASN A 76 17.44 0.39 -17.84
N LEU A 77 16.31 -0.16 -17.41
CA LEU A 77 14.97 0.25 -17.82
C LEU A 77 14.17 0.52 -16.56
N GLN A 78 13.85 1.80 -16.34
CA GLN A 78 13.16 2.27 -15.14
C GLN A 78 11.84 2.93 -15.53
N TYR A 79 10.74 2.46 -14.96
CA TYR A 79 9.46 3.16 -15.02
C TYR A 79 9.43 4.23 -13.93
N ASP A 80 9.15 5.49 -14.29
CA ASP A 80 8.94 6.57 -13.32
C ASP A 80 7.43 6.86 -13.18
N PRO A 81 6.77 6.40 -12.11
CA PRO A 81 5.36 6.64 -11.91
C PRO A 81 5.05 8.09 -11.53
N ALA A 82 6.03 8.88 -11.08
CA ALA A 82 5.81 10.24 -10.58
C ALA A 82 5.44 11.24 -11.68
N ASP A 83 5.87 10.97 -12.93
CA ASP A 83 5.61 11.82 -14.10
C ASP A 83 4.27 11.48 -14.77
N GLY A 84 3.22 11.21 -13.99
CA GLY A 84 1.89 10.88 -14.51
C GLY A 84 1.73 9.45 -15.04
N GLY A 85 2.64 8.54 -14.68
CA GLY A 85 2.55 7.11 -15.01
C GLY A 85 2.77 6.76 -16.48
N GLY A 86 3.46 7.62 -17.24
CA GLY A 86 3.65 7.47 -18.68
C GLY A 86 5.10 7.50 -19.17
N VAL A 87 6.09 7.58 -18.27
CA VAL A 87 7.51 7.71 -18.64
C VAL A 87 8.29 6.45 -18.28
N VAL A 88 8.92 5.84 -19.29
CA VAL A 88 9.98 4.83 -19.10
C VAL A 88 11.32 5.47 -19.44
N ARG A 89 12.22 5.48 -18.48
CA ARG A 89 13.59 5.93 -18.63
C ARG A 89 14.49 4.74 -18.97
N VAL A 90 15.10 4.78 -20.14
CA VAL A 90 16.07 3.76 -20.59
C VAL A 90 17.45 4.36 -20.53
N THR A 91 18.32 3.77 -19.71
CA THR A 91 19.74 4.12 -19.66
C THR A 91 20.51 3.13 -20.54
N TYR A 92 21.32 3.65 -21.44
CA TYR A 92 22.05 2.85 -22.43
C TYR A 92 23.49 3.34 -22.58
N VAL A 93 24.35 2.50 -23.13
CA VAL A 93 25.72 2.86 -23.50
C VAL A 93 25.92 2.65 -24.99
N VAL A 94 26.53 3.64 -25.64
CA VAL A 94 27.06 3.55 -27.00
C VAL A 94 28.57 3.39 -26.89
N ARG A 95 29.14 2.45 -27.65
CA ARG A 95 30.57 2.16 -27.69
C ARG A 95 31.06 2.15 -29.14
N ASN A 96 32.28 2.64 -29.38
CA ASN A 96 33.01 2.37 -30.61
C ASN A 96 33.89 1.13 -30.38
N ASN A 97 33.48 -0.01 -30.95
CA ASN A 97 34.21 -1.26 -30.96
C ASN A 97 35.29 -1.32 -32.07
N GLY A 98 35.29 -0.34 -32.97
CA GLY A 98 36.20 -0.26 -34.11
C GLY A 98 37.57 0.30 -33.75
N THR A 99 38.42 0.40 -34.77
CA THR A 99 39.78 0.96 -34.69
C THR A 99 39.87 2.39 -35.20
N GLU A 100 38.81 2.92 -35.83
CA GLU A 100 38.75 4.28 -36.36
C GLU A 100 37.83 5.18 -35.52
N PRO A 101 38.13 6.49 -35.39
CA PRO A 101 37.20 7.45 -34.80
C PRO A 101 35.91 7.58 -35.62
N LEU A 102 34.78 7.72 -34.92
CA LEU A 102 33.45 7.82 -35.53
C LEU A 102 32.87 9.21 -35.36
N ASP A 103 32.38 9.79 -36.45
CA ASP A 103 31.61 11.03 -36.42
C ASP A 103 30.16 10.73 -36.06
N MET A 104 29.74 11.17 -34.88
CA MET A 104 28.38 10.91 -34.36
C MET A 104 27.34 11.89 -34.92
N ASN A 105 27.73 12.80 -35.82
CA ASN A 105 26.82 13.68 -36.53
C ASN A 105 25.84 12.84 -37.37
N ASN A 106 24.54 13.00 -37.12
CA ASN A 106 23.43 12.26 -37.75
C ASN A 106 23.22 10.82 -37.28
N VAL A 107 24.05 10.30 -36.37
CA VAL A 107 23.75 9.03 -35.71
C VAL A 107 22.56 9.23 -34.77
N THR A 108 21.59 8.33 -34.82
CA THR A 108 20.39 8.38 -33.98
C THR A 108 20.27 7.17 -33.07
N VAL A 109 19.63 7.34 -31.93
CA VAL A 109 19.16 6.24 -31.08
C VAL A 109 17.65 6.24 -31.05
N GLN A 110 17.04 5.10 -31.36
CA GLN A 110 15.59 4.93 -31.52
C GLN A 110 15.09 3.75 -30.69
N GLY A 111 14.11 4.01 -29.82
CA GLY A 111 13.50 3.01 -28.95
C GLY A 111 12.16 2.52 -29.48
N TYR A 112 11.91 1.22 -29.36
CA TYR A 112 10.65 0.58 -29.72
C TYR A 112 10.22 -0.41 -28.65
N LEU A 113 8.92 -0.68 -28.60
CA LEU A 113 8.33 -1.63 -27.67
C LEU A 113 7.58 -2.71 -28.48
N ASP A 114 7.94 -3.98 -28.21
CA ASP A 114 7.50 -5.23 -28.85
C ASP A 114 7.78 -5.40 -30.36
N TYR A 115 7.76 -4.33 -31.14
CA TYR A 115 7.99 -4.38 -32.59
C TYR A 115 8.75 -3.14 -33.07
N ALA A 116 9.75 -3.34 -33.92
CA ALA A 116 10.43 -2.28 -34.64
C ALA A 116 10.14 -2.42 -36.15
N PRO A 117 9.77 -1.35 -36.87
CA PRO A 117 9.57 -1.42 -38.31
C PRO A 117 10.90 -1.79 -39.02
N PRO A 118 10.88 -2.54 -40.14
CA PRO A 118 12.08 -2.97 -40.84
C PRO A 118 12.98 -1.80 -41.28
N ARG A 119 12.37 -0.69 -41.73
CA ARG A 119 13.10 0.54 -42.11
C ARG A 119 12.70 1.70 -41.21
N SER A 120 13.54 2.73 -41.14
CA SER A 120 13.23 3.98 -40.42
C SER A 120 12.10 4.78 -41.08
N THR A 121 11.88 4.60 -42.38
CA THR A 121 10.88 5.31 -43.19
C THR A 121 9.57 4.54 -43.39
N ASP A 122 9.50 3.27 -42.97
CA ASP A 122 8.30 2.48 -43.17
C ASP A 122 7.15 3.06 -42.34
N PRO A 123 5.94 3.18 -42.91
CA PRO A 123 4.78 3.66 -42.17
C PRO A 123 4.50 2.71 -41.00
N MET A 124 4.22 3.29 -39.84
CA MET A 124 3.97 2.53 -38.63
C MET A 124 2.67 1.72 -38.77
N PRO A 125 2.60 0.48 -38.24
CA PRO A 125 1.37 -0.29 -38.25
C PRO A 125 0.27 0.47 -37.52
N SER A 126 -0.90 0.64 -38.14
CA SER A 126 -2.07 1.28 -37.52
C SER A 126 -2.81 0.34 -36.55
N TRP A 127 -2.40 -0.92 -36.45
CA TRP A 127 -3.09 -1.98 -35.71
C TRP A 127 -2.11 -2.84 -34.90
N PRO A 128 -2.58 -3.49 -33.82
CA PRO A 128 -1.76 -4.40 -33.03
C PRO A 128 -1.23 -5.55 -33.89
N VAL A 129 0.07 -5.84 -33.80
CA VAL A 129 0.68 -7.00 -34.46
C VAL A 129 0.77 -8.12 -33.43
N ASN A 130 0.17 -9.28 -33.70
CA ASN A 130 0.11 -10.41 -32.76
C ASN A 130 -0.50 -10.08 -31.39
N GLY A 131 -1.51 -9.20 -31.35
CA GLY A 131 -2.18 -8.78 -30.10
C GLY A 131 -1.34 -7.84 -29.22
N LYS A 132 -0.17 -7.41 -29.69
CA LYS A 132 0.69 -6.42 -29.02
C LYS A 132 0.58 -5.07 -29.71
N ASN A 133 0.32 -4.04 -28.93
CA ASN A 133 0.29 -2.67 -29.44
C ASN A 133 1.73 -2.22 -29.77
N TYR A 134 1.85 -1.30 -30.71
CA TYR A 134 3.12 -0.71 -31.13
C TYR A 134 3.25 0.71 -30.59
N TYR A 135 4.39 1.03 -29.97
CA TYR A 135 4.71 2.39 -29.53
C TYR A 135 6.15 2.75 -29.87
N VAL A 136 6.32 3.92 -30.49
CA VAL A 136 7.61 4.59 -30.59
C VAL A 136 7.98 5.05 -29.20
N ALA A 137 9.02 4.46 -28.64
CA ALA A 137 9.44 4.72 -27.28
C ALA A 137 10.49 5.85 -27.24
N GLY A 138 10.25 6.91 -28.01
CA GLY A 138 11.15 8.04 -28.20
C GLY A 138 12.30 7.79 -29.19
N GLY A 139 13.02 8.88 -29.49
CA GLY A 139 14.26 8.86 -30.25
C GLY A 139 14.94 10.22 -30.22
N HIS A 140 16.26 10.25 -30.34
CA HIS A 140 17.01 11.51 -30.49
C HIS A 140 18.27 11.31 -31.32
N VAL A 141 18.75 12.41 -31.90
CA VAL A 141 20.06 12.48 -32.55
C VAL A 141 21.14 12.50 -31.48
N LEU A 142 22.20 11.72 -31.67
CA LEU A 142 23.35 11.68 -30.77
C LEU A 142 24.27 12.90 -30.92
N SER A 143 23.89 13.95 -31.67
CA SER A 143 24.67 15.19 -31.81
C SER A 143 24.88 15.94 -30.48
N ASN A 144 24.15 15.57 -29.43
CA ASN A 144 24.40 16.05 -28.05
C ASN A 144 25.56 15.32 -27.36
N PHE A 145 26.02 14.18 -27.90
CA PHE A 145 27.26 13.54 -27.52
C PHE A 145 28.38 14.21 -28.32
N SER A 146 29.61 14.32 -27.77
CA SER A 146 30.71 14.97 -28.52
C SER A 146 30.79 14.44 -29.96
N SER A 147 31.10 15.34 -30.91
CA SER A 147 31.04 15.05 -32.35
C SER A 147 31.82 13.82 -32.77
N ILE A 148 32.89 13.45 -32.03
CA ILE A 148 33.68 12.24 -32.29
C ILE A 148 33.55 11.23 -31.12
N LEU A 149 33.49 9.94 -31.46
CA LEU A 149 33.63 8.80 -30.56
C LEU A 149 34.91 8.00 -30.92
N SER A 150 35.94 8.10 -30.09
CA SER A 150 37.25 7.46 -30.34
C SER A 150 37.19 5.92 -30.18
N PRO A 151 38.15 5.17 -30.78
CA PRO A 151 38.24 3.72 -30.60
C PRO A 151 38.23 3.31 -29.13
N GLY A 152 37.37 2.34 -28.78
CA GLY A 152 37.20 1.85 -27.41
C GLY A 152 36.44 2.78 -26.46
N GLN A 153 36.04 3.97 -26.90
CA GLN A 153 35.32 4.92 -26.05
C GLN A 153 33.86 4.50 -25.87
N GLU A 154 33.35 4.73 -24.67
CA GLU A 154 31.94 4.59 -24.31
C GLU A 154 31.32 5.94 -23.95
N LYS A 155 30.02 6.08 -24.24
CA LYS A 155 29.19 7.16 -23.71
C LYS A 155 27.86 6.62 -23.25
N GLU A 156 27.44 7.07 -22.07
CA GLU A 156 26.14 6.72 -21.50
C GLU A 156 25.08 7.76 -21.89
N GLY A 157 23.92 7.27 -22.30
CA GLY A 157 22.77 8.06 -22.70
C GLY A 157 21.50 7.67 -21.95
N VAL A 158 20.53 8.58 -21.96
CA VAL A 158 19.20 8.36 -21.40
C VAL A 158 18.15 8.65 -22.45
N LEU A 159 17.26 7.70 -22.69
CA LEU A 159 16.09 7.86 -23.54
C LEU A 159 14.83 7.83 -22.68
N ASN A 160 14.07 8.92 -22.72
CA ASN A 160 12.75 8.98 -22.08
C ASN A 160 11.70 8.58 -23.10
N CYS A 161 10.96 7.53 -22.78
CA CYS A 161 9.85 7.03 -23.57
C CYS A 161 8.58 7.63 -22.99
N PHE A 162 7.91 8.51 -23.73
CA PHE A 162 6.68 9.16 -23.29
C PHE A 162 5.45 8.41 -23.85
N ASN A 163 4.29 8.63 -23.22
CA ASN A 163 2.98 8.15 -23.68
C ASN A 163 2.86 6.62 -23.81
N ILE A 164 3.67 5.87 -23.07
CA ILE A 164 3.46 4.42 -22.98
C ILE A 164 2.17 4.21 -22.19
N SER A 165 1.14 3.65 -22.83
CA SER A 165 -0.15 3.40 -22.19
C SER A 165 0.03 2.50 -20.97
N LYS A 166 -0.15 3.06 -19.77
CA LYS A 166 -0.12 2.33 -18.50
C LYS A 166 -1.01 1.09 -18.55
N ASN A 167 -2.21 1.23 -19.11
CA ASN A 167 -3.20 0.16 -19.18
C ASN A 167 -2.76 -0.98 -20.11
N HIS A 168 -1.88 -0.72 -21.08
CA HIS A 168 -1.44 -1.73 -22.05
C HIS A 168 -0.16 -2.45 -21.67
N TYR A 169 0.76 -1.82 -20.92
CA TYR A 169 2.08 -2.38 -20.64
C TYR A 169 2.38 -2.60 -19.17
N PHE A 170 1.81 -1.77 -18.30
CA PHE A 170 2.17 -1.77 -16.88
C PHE A 170 1.06 -2.32 -15.99
N ASN A 171 -0.15 -2.54 -16.52
CA ASN A 171 -1.26 -3.18 -15.80
C ASN A 171 -1.63 -4.56 -16.36
N THR A 172 -0.63 -5.32 -16.82
CA THR A 172 -0.79 -6.68 -17.35
C THR A 172 0.24 -7.59 -16.69
N THR A 173 0.10 -8.91 -16.82
CA THR A 173 1.11 -9.90 -16.42
C THR A 173 2.03 -10.31 -17.58
N ALA A 174 1.90 -9.67 -18.74
CA ALA A 174 2.59 -10.06 -19.96
C ALA A 174 4.08 -9.67 -19.91
N ASP A 175 4.90 -10.42 -20.66
CA ASP A 175 6.30 -10.09 -20.88
C ASP A 175 6.45 -9.26 -22.17
N TYR A 176 7.13 -8.13 -22.03
CA TYR A 176 7.38 -7.15 -23.07
C TYR A 176 8.85 -7.10 -23.44
N THR A 177 9.14 -6.76 -24.69
CA THR A 177 10.51 -6.56 -25.17
C THR A 177 10.69 -5.11 -25.57
N TYR A 178 11.61 -4.42 -24.90
CA TYR A 178 12.13 -3.14 -25.34
C TYR A 178 13.27 -3.37 -26.32
N MET A 179 13.25 -2.64 -27.43
CA MET A 179 14.20 -2.73 -28.54
C MET A 179 14.85 -1.36 -28.74
N LEU A 180 16.17 -1.31 -28.80
CA LEU A 180 16.92 -0.07 -28.97
C LEU A 180 17.83 -0.22 -30.20
N TRP A 181 17.69 0.71 -31.14
CA TRP A 181 18.49 0.76 -32.37
C TRP A 181 19.41 1.96 -32.33
N LEU A 182 20.66 1.73 -32.69
CA LEU A 182 21.67 2.74 -32.96
C LEU A 182 21.86 2.83 -34.47
N ASP A 183 22.01 4.04 -34.98
CA ASP A 183 22.22 4.32 -36.41
C ASP A 183 21.33 3.53 -37.38
N LYS A 184 20.03 3.47 -37.11
CA LYS A 184 19.10 2.70 -37.97
C LYS A 184 19.08 3.17 -39.43
N SER A 185 19.47 4.43 -39.69
CA SER A 185 19.62 5.00 -41.03
C SER A 185 20.88 4.54 -41.77
N ASN A 186 21.79 3.86 -41.07
CA ASN A 186 23.12 3.52 -41.57
C ASN A 186 23.86 4.78 -42.09
N ALA A 187 23.96 5.80 -41.25
CA ALA A 187 24.71 7.02 -41.55
C ALA A 187 26.23 6.77 -41.56
N ILE A 188 26.69 5.78 -40.78
CA ILE A 188 28.05 5.28 -40.77
C ILE A 188 28.02 3.82 -41.26
N ALA A 189 28.65 3.54 -42.40
CA ALA A 189 28.81 2.16 -42.86
C ALA A 189 29.87 1.43 -42.01
N GLU A 190 29.48 0.29 -41.42
CA GLU A 190 30.26 -0.38 -40.38
C GLU A 190 30.70 -1.78 -40.79
N ALA A 191 31.69 -2.33 -40.09
CA ALA A 191 32.14 -3.70 -40.31
C ALA A 191 31.13 -4.73 -39.77
N ASN A 192 30.35 -4.36 -38.75
CA ASN A 192 29.34 -5.20 -38.12
C ASN A 192 28.07 -4.38 -37.90
N GLU A 193 26.97 -4.78 -38.55
CA GLU A 193 25.66 -4.11 -38.39
C GLU A 193 24.81 -4.77 -37.29
N ASN A 194 25.28 -5.87 -36.68
CA ASN A 194 24.48 -6.67 -35.76
C ASN A 194 24.59 -6.23 -34.29
N ASN A 195 25.56 -5.39 -33.95
CA ASN A 195 25.78 -4.83 -32.61
C ASN A 195 25.18 -3.41 -32.46
N ASN A 196 24.60 -2.87 -33.52
CA ASN A 196 23.80 -1.64 -33.53
C ASN A 196 22.40 -1.80 -32.93
N PHE A 197 22.15 -2.93 -32.26
CA PHE A 197 20.85 -3.31 -31.75
C PHE A 197 20.95 -3.96 -30.37
N ALA A 198 20.08 -3.53 -29.44
CA ALA A 198 19.96 -4.11 -28.11
C ALA A 198 18.49 -4.39 -27.75
N THR A 199 18.27 -5.42 -26.94
CA THR A 199 16.95 -5.70 -26.36
C THR A 199 17.01 -5.83 -24.84
N ALA A 200 15.91 -5.46 -24.18
CA ALA A 200 15.70 -5.71 -22.77
C ALA A 200 14.27 -6.24 -22.58
N ARG A 201 14.11 -7.29 -21.76
CA ARG A 201 12.79 -7.80 -21.40
C ARG A 201 12.35 -7.21 -20.07
N PHE A 202 11.08 -6.84 -19.99
CA PHE A 202 10.45 -6.43 -18.75
C PHE A 202 9.05 -7.03 -18.68
N ARG A 203 8.59 -7.32 -17.46
CA ARG A 203 7.24 -7.81 -17.21
C ARG A 203 6.32 -6.65 -16.89
N GLY A 204 5.08 -6.67 -17.39
CA GLY A 204 4.04 -5.78 -16.92
C GLY A 204 3.73 -6.03 -15.44
N TYR A 205 3.41 -4.99 -14.68
CA TYR A 205 3.19 -5.12 -13.23
C TYR A 205 1.70 -5.00 -12.88
N GLN A 206 0.91 -6.04 -13.19
CA GLN A 206 -0.45 -6.15 -12.67
C GLN A 206 -0.42 -6.13 -11.12
N GLY A 207 -0.98 -5.09 -10.52
CA GLY A 207 -1.24 -5.03 -9.07
C GLY A 207 -0.18 -4.41 -8.16
N GLN A 208 0.97 -3.92 -8.67
CA GLN A 208 1.97 -3.21 -7.83
C GLN A 208 2.02 -1.69 -8.04
N TYR A 209 1.35 -1.17 -9.07
CA TYR A 209 1.17 0.26 -9.28
C TYR A 209 -0.31 0.62 -9.45
N ALA A 210 -1.10 0.28 -8.43
CA ALA A 210 -2.05 1.30 -8.01
C ALA A 210 -1.20 2.58 -7.83
N PRO A 211 -1.57 3.74 -8.39
CA PRO A 211 -1.02 4.97 -7.82
C PRO A 211 -1.22 4.88 -6.30
N ALA A 212 -0.54 5.70 -5.50
CA ALA A 212 -1.07 5.96 -4.16
C ALA A 212 -2.44 6.61 -4.36
N VAL A 213 -3.45 5.78 -4.64
CA VAL A 213 -4.87 6.05 -4.72
C VAL A 213 -5.10 6.65 -3.35
N ALA A 214 -5.40 7.95 -3.33
CA ALA A 214 -5.33 8.74 -2.10
C ALA A 214 -6.09 7.99 -1.01
N ALA A 215 -5.63 8.01 0.24
CA ALA A 215 -6.28 7.27 1.32
C ALA A 215 -7.79 7.57 1.44
N SER A 216 -8.28 8.68 0.86
CA SER A 216 -9.69 9.03 0.72
C SER A 216 -10.50 8.16 -0.25
N GLN A 217 -9.85 7.38 -1.12
CA GLN A 217 -10.48 6.50 -2.10
C GLN A 217 -10.61 5.05 -1.61
N TYR A 218 -10.04 4.74 -0.45
CA TYR A 218 -10.20 3.46 0.23
C TYR A 218 -11.11 3.61 1.43
N TYR A 219 -11.98 2.64 1.63
CA TYR A 219 -12.97 2.62 2.69
C TYR A 219 -12.89 1.31 3.44
N LEU A 220 -13.17 1.36 4.74
CA LEU A 220 -13.37 0.15 5.52
C LEU A 220 -14.60 -0.56 4.97
N THR A 221 -14.43 -1.78 4.44
CA THR A 221 -15.54 -2.59 3.89
C THR A 221 -15.98 -3.67 4.86
N ASN A 222 -15.04 -4.21 5.64
CA ASN A 222 -15.29 -5.27 6.61
C ASN A 222 -14.43 -5.02 7.85
N ALA A 223 -14.99 -5.35 9.01
CA ALA A 223 -14.25 -5.41 10.25
C ALA A 223 -14.66 -6.65 11.04
N PHE A 224 -13.70 -7.24 11.75
CA PHE A 224 -13.93 -8.41 12.61
C PHE A 224 -13.29 -8.15 13.96
N ILE A 225 -14.00 -8.52 15.01
CA ILE A 225 -13.50 -8.45 16.39
C ILE A 225 -13.33 -9.86 16.93
N ALA A 226 -12.12 -10.21 17.33
CA ALA A 226 -11.81 -11.41 18.09
C ALA A 226 -11.64 -11.03 19.56
N ILE A 227 -12.33 -11.74 20.46
CA ILE A 227 -12.32 -11.48 21.90
C ILE A 227 -11.83 -12.73 22.60
N LYS A 228 -10.79 -12.56 23.42
CA LYS A 228 -10.31 -13.58 24.34
C LYS A 228 -10.80 -13.27 25.76
N THR A 229 -11.56 -14.19 26.32
CA THR A 229 -12.13 -14.07 27.67
C THR A 229 -11.24 -14.73 28.70
N GLY A 230 -11.29 -14.22 29.93
CA GLY A 230 -10.60 -14.82 31.07
C GLY A 230 -11.50 -15.75 31.88
N GLY A 231 -11.00 -16.20 33.03
CA GLY A 231 -11.81 -16.91 34.03
C GLY A 231 -12.65 -15.91 34.83
N ASP A 232 -13.97 -16.04 34.72
CA ASP A 232 -14.97 -15.24 35.43
C ASP A 232 -16.21 -16.08 35.80
N ASN A 233 -17.19 -15.45 36.43
CA ASN A 233 -18.48 -16.01 36.82
C ASN A 233 -19.58 -15.70 35.79
N LYS A 234 -19.23 -15.58 34.51
CA LYS A 234 -20.19 -15.20 33.49
C LYS A 234 -21.35 -16.17 33.42
N GLU A 235 -22.57 -15.62 33.50
CA GLU A 235 -23.78 -16.41 33.43
C GLU A 235 -24.32 -16.49 32.00
N LYS A 236 -25.15 -17.50 31.73
CA LYS A 236 -25.87 -17.57 30.46
C LYS A 236 -26.77 -16.33 30.34
N GLU A 237 -26.92 -15.83 29.11
CA GLU A 237 -27.90 -14.79 28.73
C GLU A 237 -27.50 -13.28 28.80
N SER A 238 -26.24 -12.87 28.64
CA SER A 238 -25.90 -11.43 28.51
C SER A 238 -26.01 -10.91 27.05
N GLU A 239 -26.19 -9.58 26.88
CA GLU A 239 -26.08 -8.90 25.57
C GLU A 239 -24.73 -8.16 25.45
N VAL A 240 -24.13 -8.18 24.26
CA VAL A 240 -22.93 -7.40 23.94
C VAL A 240 -23.14 -6.60 22.66
N ASN A 241 -22.79 -5.32 22.70
CA ASN A 241 -22.77 -4.47 21.52
C ASN A 241 -21.35 -3.98 21.24
N PHE A 242 -20.98 -3.96 19.97
CA PHE A 242 -19.69 -3.47 19.48
C PHE A 242 -19.94 -2.27 18.58
N ARG A 243 -19.13 -1.23 18.74
CA ARG A 243 -19.15 -0.04 17.87
C ARG A 243 -17.74 0.36 17.50
N LEU A 244 -17.49 0.46 16.21
CA LEU A 244 -16.21 0.87 15.64
C LEU A 244 -16.38 2.20 14.89
N ILE A 245 -15.65 3.21 15.36
CA ILE A 245 -15.76 4.61 14.93
C ILE A 245 -14.37 5.28 14.88
N PRO A 246 -14.20 6.43 14.20
CA PRO A 246 -13.00 7.25 14.33
C PRO A 246 -12.78 7.72 15.78
N ALA A 247 -11.53 7.73 16.27
CA ALA A 247 -11.28 7.93 17.71
C ALA A 247 -11.65 9.32 18.23
N MET A 248 -11.61 10.35 17.37
CA MET A 248 -11.91 11.74 17.74
C MET A 248 -13.39 12.12 17.62
N THR A 249 -14.26 11.23 17.17
CA THR A 249 -15.70 11.51 17.09
C THR A 249 -16.29 11.49 18.49
N LYS A 250 -16.60 12.68 19.03
CA LYS A 250 -17.14 12.87 20.40
C LYS A 250 -18.66 12.84 20.46
N ASP A 251 -19.33 13.00 19.31
CA ASP A 251 -20.79 13.05 19.23
C ASP A 251 -21.28 11.98 18.24
N LEU A 252 -22.07 11.05 18.75
CA LEU A 252 -22.63 9.91 18.02
C LEU A 252 -24.08 10.14 17.58
N ASN A 253 -24.55 11.38 17.60
CA ASN A 253 -25.81 11.75 16.96
C ASN A 253 -25.87 11.15 15.54
N ASN A 254 -27.04 10.61 15.16
CA ASN A 254 -27.39 9.78 13.99
C ASN A 254 -26.86 10.25 12.61
N THR A 255 -25.60 10.60 12.43
CA THR A 255 -25.08 11.23 11.21
C THR A 255 -23.82 10.56 10.68
N TYR A 256 -23.26 9.60 11.44
CA TYR A 256 -22.05 8.89 11.05
C TYR A 256 -22.35 7.45 10.66
N ASN A 257 -21.59 6.97 9.68
CA ASN A 257 -21.49 5.55 9.40
C ASN A 257 -20.59 4.91 10.46
N GLU A 258 -21.03 3.79 11.01
CA GLU A 258 -20.28 3.03 11.99
C GLU A 258 -20.34 1.54 11.71
N PHE A 259 -19.33 0.80 12.16
CA PHE A 259 -19.35 -0.64 12.10
C PHE A 259 -19.86 -1.19 13.42
N ILE A 260 -21.00 -1.87 13.38
CA ILE A 260 -21.68 -2.41 14.57
C ILE A 260 -21.71 -3.92 14.56
N GLY A 261 -21.60 -4.51 15.74
CA GLY A 261 -21.90 -5.92 15.95
C GLY A 261 -22.77 -6.04 17.19
N LYS A 262 -23.67 -7.02 17.20
CA LYS A 262 -24.53 -7.30 18.34
C LYS A 262 -24.57 -8.78 18.59
N ILE A 263 -24.41 -9.16 19.85
CA ILE A 263 -24.68 -10.50 20.36
C ILE A 263 -25.93 -10.37 21.23
N PRO A 264 -27.11 -10.67 20.69
CA PRO A 264 -28.34 -10.63 21.45
C PRO A 264 -28.32 -11.65 22.58
N LYS A 265 -29.13 -11.35 23.60
CA LYS A 265 -29.45 -12.30 24.64
C LYS A 265 -29.83 -13.66 24.04
N ASN A 266 -29.26 -14.73 24.57
CA ASN A 266 -29.56 -16.14 24.25
C ASN A 266 -29.13 -16.62 22.86
N GLN A 267 -28.49 -15.80 22.03
CA GLN A 267 -28.06 -16.25 20.70
C GLN A 267 -26.73 -16.98 20.71
N GLN A 268 -25.78 -16.53 21.55
CA GLN A 268 -24.45 -17.14 21.57
C GLN A 268 -23.88 -17.16 22.99
N PRO A 269 -23.51 -18.36 23.51
CA PRO A 269 -22.80 -18.44 24.77
C PRO A 269 -21.40 -17.83 24.60
N LEU A 270 -21.09 -16.85 25.43
CA LEU A 270 -19.76 -16.26 25.54
C LEU A 270 -19.00 -17.05 26.60
N PHE A 271 -18.32 -18.12 26.18
CA PHE A 271 -17.64 -19.02 27.10
C PHE A 271 -16.47 -18.36 27.84
N VAL A 272 -16.26 -18.78 29.08
CA VAL A 272 -15.07 -18.41 29.88
C VAL A 272 -13.81 -19.02 29.28
N ASN A 273 -12.66 -18.37 29.43
CA ASN A 273 -11.37 -18.83 28.89
C ASN A 273 -11.41 -19.23 27.40
N SER A 274 -12.19 -18.50 26.59
CA SER A 274 -12.43 -18.83 25.18
C SER A 274 -12.00 -17.70 24.26
N SER A 275 -11.91 -18.01 22.97
CA SER A 275 -11.70 -17.03 21.91
C SER A 275 -12.85 -17.12 20.92
N SER A 276 -13.49 -16.00 20.62
CA SER A 276 -14.59 -15.93 19.65
C SER A 276 -14.42 -14.73 18.73
N THR A 277 -14.76 -14.90 17.45
CA THR A 277 -14.66 -13.86 16.42
C THR A 277 -16.04 -13.49 15.91
N PHE A 278 -16.31 -12.20 15.83
CA PHE A 278 -17.59 -11.64 15.40
C PHE A 278 -17.39 -10.66 14.24
N PRO A 279 -18.22 -10.74 13.19
CA PRO A 279 -18.23 -9.72 12.14
C PRO A 279 -18.87 -8.43 12.67
N LEU A 280 -18.33 -7.30 12.23
CA LEU A 280 -18.97 -5.98 12.39
C LEU A 280 -19.54 -5.57 11.04
N ASN A 281 -20.81 -5.18 11.03
CA ASN A 281 -21.55 -4.77 9.85
C ASN A 281 -21.62 -3.25 9.78
N LEU A 282 -21.50 -2.72 8.56
CA LEU A 282 -21.69 -1.29 8.33
C LEU A 282 -23.14 -0.90 8.61
N PHE A 283 -23.33 -0.05 9.61
CA PHE A 283 -24.56 0.67 9.86
C PHE A 283 -24.46 2.06 9.24
N MET A 284 -25.38 2.35 8.33
CA MET A 284 -25.52 3.67 7.73
C MET A 284 -26.73 4.36 8.33
N SER A 285 -26.54 5.57 8.84
CA SER A 285 -27.69 6.40 9.23
C SER A 285 -28.54 6.73 8.00
N SER A 286 -29.85 6.91 8.19
CA SER A 286 -30.77 7.39 7.15
C SER A 286 -30.40 8.76 6.58
N THR A 287 -29.60 9.55 7.29
CA THR A 287 -29.08 10.84 6.83
C THR A 287 -27.65 10.77 6.31
N ALA A 288 -27.00 9.61 6.37
CA ALA A 288 -25.62 9.45 5.91
C ALA A 288 -25.57 9.21 4.39
N GLN A 289 -24.63 9.87 3.72
CA GLN A 289 -24.30 9.59 2.32
C GLN A 289 -23.47 8.30 2.23
N ILE A 290 -23.62 7.54 1.14
CA ILE A 290 -22.91 6.26 0.88
C ILE A 290 -21.38 6.44 0.95
N VAL A 291 -20.89 7.62 0.56
CA VAL A 291 -19.48 8.01 0.67
C VAL A 291 -19.30 8.88 1.91
N ASN A 292 -19.48 8.30 3.10
CA ASN A 292 -19.22 9.03 4.34
C ASN A 292 -17.70 9.06 4.58
N PRO A 293 -17.05 10.23 4.65
CA PRO A 293 -15.62 10.33 4.90
C PRO A 293 -15.20 9.62 6.20
N ALA A 294 -16.12 9.43 7.16
CA ALA A 294 -15.85 8.78 8.44
C ALA A 294 -15.37 7.32 8.33
N THR A 295 -15.72 6.59 7.26
CA THR A 295 -15.23 5.21 7.05
C THR A 295 -14.04 5.11 6.07
N SER A 296 -13.58 6.24 5.54
CA SER A 296 -12.40 6.28 4.67
C SER A 296 -11.11 6.00 5.46
N LEU A 297 -10.14 5.37 4.80
CA LEU A 297 -8.81 5.17 5.36
C LEU A 297 -8.16 6.52 5.74
N ALA A 298 -8.37 7.57 4.94
CA ALA A 298 -7.92 8.92 5.27
C ALA A 298 -8.46 9.42 6.63
N SER A 299 -9.74 9.19 6.92
CA SER A 299 -10.32 9.59 8.21
C SER A 299 -9.70 8.85 9.39
N PHE A 300 -9.47 7.54 9.26
CA PHE A 300 -8.79 6.77 10.31
C PHE A 300 -7.32 7.19 10.47
N ASN A 301 -6.63 7.49 9.37
CA ASN A 301 -5.26 7.99 9.39
C ASN A 301 -5.16 9.44 9.93
N GLN A 302 -6.26 10.19 9.94
CA GLN A 302 -6.29 11.52 10.55
C GLN A 302 -6.69 11.47 12.03
N ASN A 303 -7.71 10.67 12.35
CA ASN A 303 -8.39 10.73 13.64
C ASN A 303 -8.05 9.57 14.57
N GLY A 304 -7.35 8.55 14.09
CA GLY A 304 -7.23 7.27 14.77
C GLY A 304 -8.53 6.48 14.79
N LEU A 305 -8.54 5.39 15.54
CA LEU A 305 -9.64 4.43 15.58
C LEU A 305 -10.06 4.16 17.03
N GLY A 306 -11.35 4.03 17.24
CA GLY A 306 -11.91 3.66 18.53
C GLY A 306 -12.94 2.56 18.43
N LEU A 307 -12.79 1.59 19.33
CA LEU A 307 -13.69 0.47 19.51
C LEU A 307 -14.32 0.56 20.90
N ALA A 308 -15.64 0.54 20.95
CA ALA A 308 -16.40 0.45 22.19
C ALA A 308 -17.11 -0.91 22.26
N VAL A 309 -16.98 -1.57 23.39
CA VAL A 309 -17.66 -2.83 23.72
C VAL A 309 -18.58 -2.56 24.90
N GLU A 310 -19.88 -2.51 24.65
CA GLU A 310 -20.91 -2.37 25.67
C GLU A 310 -21.39 -3.76 26.11
N TYR A 311 -21.39 -3.99 27.41
CA TYR A 311 -21.89 -5.19 28.04
C TYR A 311 -23.16 -4.88 28.82
N LYS A 312 -24.22 -5.64 28.50
CA LYS A 312 -25.49 -5.60 29.23
C LYS A 312 -25.64 -6.92 29.98
N ALA A 313 -25.19 -6.88 31.23
CA ALA A 313 -25.32 -7.95 32.20
C ALA A 313 -26.78 -8.41 32.31
N ASN A 314 -26.99 -9.73 32.40
CA ASN A 314 -28.33 -10.29 32.58
C ASN A 314 -28.87 -10.04 34.00
N PHE A 315 -27.97 -10.14 34.98
CA PHE A 315 -28.25 -9.91 36.39
C PHE A 315 -27.10 -9.10 37.02
N LEU A 316 -27.36 -8.51 38.17
CA LEU A 316 -26.46 -7.57 38.82
C LEU A 316 -25.05 -8.14 39.09
N LEU A 317 -24.94 -9.43 39.41
CA LEU A 317 -23.66 -10.12 39.67
C LEU A 317 -22.98 -10.72 38.42
N ASP A 318 -23.59 -10.57 37.24
CA ASP A 318 -23.03 -11.06 35.98
C ASP A 318 -21.86 -10.15 35.58
N ALA A 319 -20.71 -10.78 35.33
CA ALA A 319 -19.46 -10.10 35.06
C ALA A 319 -18.74 -10.80 33.91
N TRP A 320 -18.09 -10.00 33.07
CA TRP A 320 -17.38 -10.47 31.91
C TRP A 320 -15.94 -9.95 31.88
N LYS A 321 -15.00 -10.87 32.12
CA LYS A 321 -13.56 -10.63 32.08
C LYS A 321 -13.06 -10.79 30.65
N ILE A 322 -12.40 -9.74 30.18
CA ILE A 322 -11.78 -9.70 28.85
C ILE A 322 -10.27 -9.63 29.07
N ASP A 323 -9.53 -10.55 28.47
CA ASP A 323 -8.06 -10.58 28.54
C ASP A 323 -7.45 -9.85 27.33
N GLN A 324 -8.09 -9.97 26.16
CA GLN A 324 -7.59 -9.39 24.91
C GLN A 324 -8.72 -9.16 23.90
N ILE A 325 -8.55 -8.10 23.10
CA ILE A 325 -9.34 -7.85 21.90
C ILE A 325 -8.38 -7.72 20.72
N GLU A 326 -8.69 -8.37 19.61
CA GLU A 326 -8.01 -8.20 18.33
C GLU A 326 -9.03 -7.73 17.28
N LEU A 327 -8.70 -6.65 16.58
CA LEU A 327 -9.55 -6.05 15.56
C LEU A 327 -8.88 -6.20 14.20
N THR A 328 -9.56 -6.83 13.24
CA THR A 328 -9.08 -6.98 11.86
C THR A 328 -9.93 -6.14 10.93
N LEU A 329 -9.28 -5.25 10.17
CA LEU A 329 -9.88 -4.23 9.32
C LEU A 329 -9.51 -4.50 7.86
N TYR A 330 -10.46 -4.34 6.96
CA TYR A 330 -10.29 -4.55 5.52
C TYR A 330 -10.59 -3.25 4.76
N PHE A 331 -9.57 -2.63 4.19
CA PHE A 331 -9.67 -1.40 3.41
C PHE A 331 -9.60 -1.68 1.91
N LYS A 332 -10.68 -1.36 1.20
CA LYS A 332 -10.80 -1.56 -0.25
C LYS A 332 -11.29 -0.30 -0.95
N ASP A 333 -10.94 -0.16 -2.22
CA ASP A 333 -11.49 0.89 -3.08
C ASP A 333 -12.86 0.50 -3.65
N ALA A 334 -13.44 1.39 -4.47
CA ALA A 334 -14.73 1.17 -5.10
C ALA A 334 -14.75 -0.02 -6.10
N SER A 335 -13.59 -0.47 -6.57
CA SER A 335 -13.46 -1.67 -7.42
C SER A 335 -13.33 -2.96 -6.62
N GLY A 336 -13.21 -2.85 -5.29
CA GLY A 336 -12.98 -3.99 -4.38
C GLY A 336 -11.51 -4.37 -4.22
N ALA A 337 -10.58 -3.59 -4.78
CA ALA A 337 -9.15 -3.83 -4.63
C ALA A 337 -8.64 -3.33 -3.27
N TYR A 338 -7.77 -4.09 -2.64
CA TYR A 338 -7.17 -3.75 -1.34
C TYR A 338 -6.21 -2.56 -1.43
N HIS A 339 -6.12 -1.77 -0.35
CA HIS A 339 -5.02 -0.79 -0.22
C HIS A 339 -3.66 -1.51 -0.22
N PRO A 340 -2.65 -1.05 -0.98
CA PRO A 340 -1.39 -1.80 -1.16
C PRO A 340 -0.62 -2.13 0.13
N THR A 341 -0.69 -1.26 1.13
CA THR A 341 0.07 -1.41 2.40
C THR A 341 -0.81 -1.49 3.64
N GLU A 342 -2.09 -1.13 3.51
CA GLU A 342 -3.05 -1.05 4.62
C GLU A 342 -4.34 -1.80 4.31
N GLY A 343 -4.35 -2.62 3.25
CA GLY A 343 -5.55 -3.33 2.80
C GLY A 343 -6.12 -4.25 3.87
N ILE A 344 -5.25 -4.84 4.69
CA ILE A 344 -5.64 -5.59 5.89
C ILE A 344 -4.80 -5.10 7.05
N LYS A 345 -5.46 -4.65 8.13
CA LYS A 345 -4.79 -4.23 9.37
C LYS A 345 -5.36 -4.97 10.57
N THR A 346 -4.47 -5.46 11.43
CA THR A 346 -4.83 -6.13 12.68
C THR A 346 -4.29 -5.33 13.85
N ILE A 347 -5.17 -4.96 14.78
CA ILE A 347 -4.86 -4.17 15.98
C ILE A 347 -5.15 -5.02 17.20
N ARG A 348 -4.16 -5.19 18.07
CA ARG A 348 -4.27 -6.01 19.28
C ARG A 348 -4.26 -5.13 20.53
N PHE A 349 -5.33 -5.20 21.30
CA PHE A 349 -5.46 -4.56 22.59
C PHE A 349 -5.34 -5.62 23.69
N ASN A 350 -4.27 -5.53 24.49
CA ASN A 350 -4.14 -6.33 25.69
C ASN A 350 -4.82 -5.58 26.84
N MET A 351 -5.69 -6.26 27.56
CA MET A 351 -6.43 -5.64 28.65
C MET A 351 -5.54 -5.53 29.89
N PRO A 352 -5.64 -4.45 30.68
CA PRO A 352 -5.08 -4.42 32.03
C PRO A 352 -5.60 -5.58 32.88
N ALA A 353 -4.81 -6.01 33.86
CA ALA A 353 -5.21 -7.07 34.78
C ALA A 353 -6.58 -6.71 35.42
N ASN A 354 -7.49 -7.68 35.48
CA ASN A 354 -8.83 -7.53 36.04
C ASN A 354 -9.75 -6.54 35.29
N THR A 355 -9.57 -6.41 33.97
CA THR A 355 -10.57 -5.73 33.13
C THR A 355 -11.85 -6.54 33.09
N ILE A 356 -12.85 -6.06 33.82
CA ILE A 356 -14.15 -6.68 34.00
C ILE A 356 -15.22 -5.67 33.60
N LEU A 357 -16.18 -6.13 32.79
CA LEU A 357 -17.43 -5.44 32.54
C LEU A 357 -18.53 -6.06 33.40
N ASP A 358 -19.35 -5.24 34.06
CA ASP A 358 -20.33 -5.70 35.06
C ASP A 358 -21.65 -4.91 35.04
N GLY A 359 -22.63 -5.42 35.79
CA GLY A 359 -23.94 -4.78 35.96
C GLY A 359 -23.96 -3.53 36.86
N PHE A 360 -22.89 -3.24 37.59
CA PHE A 360 -22.86 -2.22 38.65
C PHE A 360 -22.35 -0.85 38.21
N GLY A 361 -21.64 -0.75 37.09
CA GLY A 361 -21.18 0.54 36.57
C GLY A 361 -20.21 0.44 35.40
N LYS A 362 -19.42 -0.65 35.31
CA LYS A 362 -18.43 -0.81 34.23
C LYS A 362 -19.07 -1.45 33.02
N LYS A 363 -19.87 -0.69 32.29
CA LYS A 363 -20.67 -1.23 31.17
C LYS A 363 -19.95 -1.17 29.83
N ILE A 364 -18.95 -0.30 29.69
CA ILE A 364 -18.34 -0.04 28.39
C ILE A 364 -16.82 -0.15 28.49
N LEU A 365 -16.22 -1.01 27.68
CA LEU A 365 -14.78 -1.05 27.43
C LEU A 365 -14.47 -0.22 26.18
N VAL A 366 -13.52 0.69 26.30
CA VAL A 366 -13.07 1.56 25.21
C VAL A 366 -11.62 1.26 24.87
N CYS A 367 -11.37 0.89 23.63
CA CYS A 367 -10.05 0.67 23.05
C CYS A 367 -9.78 1.76 22.01
N LYS A 368 -8.65 2.47 22.10
CA LYS A 368 -8.25 3.50 21.12
C LYS A 368 -6.91 3.18 20.48
N ALA A 369 -6.82 3.37 19.18
CA ALA A 369 -5.61 3.33 18.38
C ALA A 369 -5.32 4.70 17.77
N ASN A 370 -4.04 5.02 17.56
CA ASN A 370 -3.61 6.28 16.95
C ASN A 370 -3.86 6.28 15.43
N ASN A 371 -3.44 7.35 14.77
CA ASN A 371 -3.45 7.52 13.32
C ASN A 371 -2.67 6.44 12.54
N ALA A 372 -1.68 5.79 13.15
CA ALA A 372 -0.98 4.65 12.56
C ALA A 372 -1.64 3.30 12.89
N MET A 373 -2.89 3.32 13.36
CA MET A 373 -3.65 2.14 13.80
C MET A 373 -2.93 1.29 14.86
N SER A 374 -2.06 1.92 15.66
CA SER A 374 -1.37 1.27 16.77
C SER A 374 -2.15 1.49 18.07
N PRO A 375 -2.30 0.47 18.93
CA PRO A 375 -3.06 0.58 20.18
C PRO A 375 -2.42 1.62 21.12
N VAL A 376 -3.23 2.49 21.71
CA VAL A 376 -2.78 3.59 22.60
C VAL A 376 -3.37 3.46 24.00
N SER A 377 -4.67 3.19 24.11
CA SER A 377 -5.33 3.17 25.42
C SER A 377 -6.47 2.17 25.47
N VAL A 378 -6.64 1.59 26.66
CA VAL A 378 -7.77 0.75 27.04
C VAL A 378 -8.30 1.28 28.36
N LYS A 379 -9.60 1.59 28.44
CA LYS A 379 -10.26 2.04 29.69
C LYS A 379 -11.68 1.51 29.76
N THR A 380 -12.22 1.35 30.97
CA THR A 380 -13.65 1.16 31.19
C THR A 380 -14.32 2.49 31.53
N VAL A 381 -15.54 2.68 31.05
CA VAL A 381 -16.36 3.87 31.30
C VAL A 381 -17.80 3.46 31.62
N GLU A 382 -18.54 4.32 32.32
CA GLU A 382 -19.92 4.02 32.70
C GLU A 382 -20.91 4.39 31.60
N LYS A 383 -20.59 5.46 30.86
CA LYS A 383 -21.45 6.01 29.80
C LYS A 383 -20.63 6.29 28.55
N PHE A 384 -21.28 6.13 27.40
CA PHE A 384 -20.62 6.40 26.13
C PHE A 384 -20.18 7.87 25.99
N SER A 385 -20.85 8.82 26.65
CA SER A 385 -20.46 10.24 26.65
C SER A 385 -19.08 10.51 27.30
N GLU A 386 -18.52 9.56 28.05
CA GLU A 386 -17.19 9.63 28.66
C GLU A 386 -16.08 9.10 27.74
N TYR A 387 -16.47 8.65 26.55
CA TYR A 387 -15.59 8.11 25.51
C TYR A 387 -14.53 9.13 25.05
#